data_AF-A0A1G5CD57-F1
#
_entry.id   AF-A0A1G5CD57-F1
#
_cell.length_a   1.000
_cell.length_b   1.000
_cell.length_c   1.000
_cell.angle_alpha   90.00
_cell.angle_beta   90.00
_cell.angle_gamma   90.00
#
_symmetry.space_group_name_H-M   'P 1'
#
loop_
_entity.id
_entity.type
_entity.pdbx_description
1 polymer ?
#
loop_
_entity_poly.entity_id
_entity_poly.type
_entity_poly.pdbx_seq_one_letter_code
_entity_poly.pdbx_strand_id
1 'polypeptide(L)'
;MIARVKQSGNYLETIDKNGKRISRMHCDDQLLGNSDQIVVIQNGNYIETYDQDLKRIARMHKDIDRFLGASGDTFSIQNGNYAETYDSKCKRISRSYSK
;
A
#
# COMPACT_ATOMS: atom_id res chain seq x y z
N MET A 1 -8.60 4.81 -11.63
CA MET A 1 -8.40 5.53 -10.36
C MET A 1 -9.12 4.79 -9.26
N ILE A 2 -8.41 4.46 -8.20
CA ILE A 2 -8.93 3.72 -7.05
C ILE A 2 -9.66 4.73 -6.15
N ALA A 3 -10.90 4.47 -5.77
CA ALA A 3 -11.60 5.25 -4.76
C ALA A 3 -11.43 4.65 -3.37
N ARG A 4 -11.45 3.32 -3.29
CA ARG A 4 -11.16 2.58 -2.06
C ARG A 4 -10.70 1.16 -2.38
N VAL A 5 -9.99 0.55 -1.44
CA VAL A 5 -9.70 -0.88 -1.44
C VAL A 5 -10.48 -1.56 -0.32
N LYS A 6 -11.05 -2.72 -0.61
CA LYS A 6 -11.79 -3.53 0.34
C LYS A 6 -11.10 -4.87 0.52
N GLN A 7 -10.85 -5.26 1.76
CA GLN A 7 -10.47 -6.63 2.12
C GLN A 7 -11.71 -7.36 2.65
N SER A 8 -11.98 -8.58 2.16
CA SER A 8 -13.15 -9.39 2.55
C SER A 8 -12.78 -10.86 2.53
N GLY A 9 -12.52 -11.41 3.72
CA GLY A 9 -11.83 -12.71 3.84
C GLY A 9 -10.47 -12.64 3.14
N ASN A 10 -10.12 -13.69 2.39
CA ASN A 10 -8.85 -13.80 1.69
C ASN A 10 -8.87 -13.13 0.30
N TYR A 11 -9.63 -12.05 0.16
CA TYR A 11 -9.76 -11.34 -1.10
C TYR A 11 -9.58 -9.85 -0.90
N LEU A 12 -8.83 -9.25 -1.83
CA LEU A 12 -8.65 -7.82 -1.97
C LEU A 12 -9.38 -7.35 -3.23
N GLU A 13 -10.13 -6.26 -3.13
CA GLU A 13 -10.88 -5.66 -4.23
C GLU A 13 -10.56 -4.16 -4.34
N THR A 14 -10.18 -3.71 -5.54
CA THR A 14 -10.10 -2.28 -5.87
C THR A 14 -11.45 -1.81 -6.40
N ILE A 15 -11.91 -0.65 -5.92
CA ILE A 15 -13.23 -0.11 -6.23
C ILE A 15 -13.07 1.30 -6.81
N ASP A 16 -13.77 1.58 -7.91
CA ASP A 16 -13.79 2.89 -8.57
C ASP A 16 -14.69 3.91 -7.83
N LYS A 17 -14.67 5.16 -8.31
CA LYS A 17 -15.46 6.27 -7.72
C LYS A 17 -16.98 6.06 -7.77
N ASN A 18 -17.47 5.19 -8.65
CA ASN A 18 -18.89 4.86 -8.78
C ASN A 18 -19.27 3.67 -7.90
N GLY A 19 -18.33 3.15 -7.09
CA GLY A 19 -18.55 1.95 -6.27
C GLY A 19 -18.44 0.65 -7.05
N LYS A 20 -18.01 0.67 -8.32
CA LYS A 20 -17.85 -0.53 -9.14
C LYS A 20 -16.47 -1.15 -8.89
N ARG A 21 -16.44 -2.48 -8.78
CA ARG A 21 -15.19 -3.22 -8.67
C ARG A 21 -14.37 -3.10 -9.96
N ILE A 22 -13.09 -2.74 -9.80
CA ILE A 22 -12.08 -2.71 -10.87
C ILE A 22 -11.44 -4.09 -10.99
N SER A 23 -10.83 -4.58 -9.90
CA SER A 23 -10.15 -5.87 -9.86
C SER A 23 -10.38 -6.59 -8.53
N ARG A 24 -10.10 -7.90 -8.51
CA ARG A 24 -10.14 -8.77 -7.34
C ARG A 24 -8.98 -9.75 -7.41
N MET A 25 -8.26 -9.93 -6.30
CA MET A 25 -7.25 -10.97 -6.16
C MET A 25 -7.40 -11.74 -4.85
N HIS A 26 -6.90 -12.98 -4.82
CA HIS A 26 -6.70 -13.69 -3.56
C HIS A 26 -5.54 -13.02 -2.80
N CYS A 27 -5.73 -12.75 -1.51
CA CYS A 27 -4.78 -12.04 -0.66
C CYS A 27 -5.00 -12.48 0.79
N ASP A 28 -4.06 -13.25 1.33
CA ASP A 28 -4.02 -13.61 2.76
C ASP A 28 -3.29 -12.56 3.61
N ASP A 29 -2.61 -11.63 2.94
CA ASP A 29 -1.78 -10.59 3.53
C ASP A 29 -2.60 -9.42 4.08
N GLN A 30 -1.97 -8.59 4.90
CA GLN A 30 -2.63 -7.45 5.53
C GLN A 30 -2.69 -6.23 4.60
N LEU A 31 -3.89 -5.74 4.29
CA LEU A 31 -4.04 -4.42 3.68
C LEU A 31 -3.57 -3.33 4.65
N LEU A 32 -2.60 -2.51 4.24
CA LEU A 32 -2.18 -1.32 4.99
C LEU A 32 -2.99 -0.08 4.60
N GLY A 33 -3.20 0.12 3.30
CA GLY A 33 -3.98 1.23 2.78
C GLY A 33 -3.85 1.40 1.27
N ASN A 34 -4.47 2.46 0.75
CA ASN A 34 -4.40 2.80 -0.67
C ASN A 34 -4.42 4.31 -0.88
N SER A 35 -3.86 4.76 -2.00
CA SER A 35 -4.13 6.06 -2.59
C SER A 35 -5.09 5.89 -3.77
N ASP A 36 -5.21 6.92 -4.60
CA ASP A 36 -5.93 6.88 -5.88
C ASP A 36 -5.17 6.12 -6.98
N GLN A 37 -3.86 5.85 -6.79
CA GLN A 37 -2.96 5.23 -7.77
C GLN A 37 -2.40 3.87 -7.33
N ILE A 38 -2.15 3.66 -6.04
CA ILE A 38 -1.50 2.44 -5.53
C ILE A 38 -2.26 1.81 -4.36
N VAL A 39 -2.10 0.50 -4.22
CA VAL A 39 -2.47 -0.28 -3.04
C VAL A 39 -1.19 -0.72 -2.33
N VAL A 40 -1.19 -0.67 -1.00
CA VAL A 40 -0.05 -1.07 -0.17
C VAL A 40 -0.50 -2.17 0.79
N ILE A 41 0.23 -3.29 0.79
CA ILE A 41 -0.02 -4.43 1.69
C ILE A 41 1.26 -4.81 2.43
N GLN A 42 1.10 -5.46 3.58
CA GLN A 42 2.16 -6.10 4.34
C GLN A 42 2.03 -7.62 4.23
N ASN A 43 3.02 -8.27 3.61
CA ASN A 43 3.19 -9.73 3.56
C ASN A 43 4.37 -10.12 4.45
N GLY A 44 4.09 -10.51 5.69
CA GLY A 44 5.15 -10.77 6.69
C GLY A 44 6.09 -9.57 6.85
N ASN A 45 7.38 -9.76 6.59
CA ASN A 45 8.41 -8.70 6.64
C ASN A 45 8.60 -7.98 5.29
N TYR A 46 7.59 -7.97 4.44
CA TYR A 46 7.64 -7.33 3.14
C TYR A 46 6.49 -6.35 2.96
N ILE A 47 6.83 -5.19 2.39
CA ILE A 47 5.85 -4.28 1.80
C ILE A 47 5.75 -4.57 0.32
N GLU A 48 4.53 -4.73 -0.17
CA GLU A 48 4.22 -4.90 -1.59
C GLU A 48 3.29 -3.77 -2.05
N THR A 49 3.59 -3.19 -3.21
CA THR A 49 2.77 -2.16 -3.87
C THR A 49 2.10 -2.73 -5.11
N TYR A 50 0.86 -2.35 -5.35
CA TYR A 50 0.07 -2.82 -6.49
C TYR A 50 -0.61 -1.66 -7.21
N ASP A 51 -0.88 -1.87 -8.50
CA ASP A 51 -1.71 -0.95 -9.30
C ASP A 51 -3.22 -1.19 -9.06
N GLN A 52 -4.06 -0.43 -9.76
CA GLN A 52 -5.52 -0.54 -9.68
C GLN A 52 -6.07 -1.90 -10.14
N ASP A 53 -5.33 -2.62 -10.99
CA ASP A 53 -5.71 -3.94 -11.48
C ASP A 53 -5.23 -5.05 -10.53
N LEU A 54 -4.63 -4.67 -9.39
CA LEU A 54 -4.00 -5.57 -8.43
C LEU A 54 -2.81 -6.35 -9.04
N LYS A 55 -2.09 -5.73 -9.97
CA LYS A 55 -0.79 -6.23 -10.42
C LYS A 55 0.31 -5.64 -9.56
N ARG A 56 1.21 -6.48 -9.05
CA ARG A 56 2.30 -6.04 -8.22
C ARG A 56 3.26 -5.15 -9.00
N ILE A 57 3.54 -3.97 -8.45
CA ILE A 57 4.51 -2.99 -8.97
C ILE A 57 5.89 -3.30 -8.38
N ALA A 58 5.99 -3.40 -7.05
CA ALA A 58 7.24 -3.67 -6.36
C ALA A 58 7.04 -4.41 -5.03
N ARG A 59 8.16 -4.92 -4.51
CA ARG A 59 8.26 -5.56 -3.20
C ARG A 59 9.57 -5.14 -2.54
N MET A 60 9.54 -4.79 -1.27
CA MET A 60 10.74 -4.55 -0.47
C MET A 60 10.70 -5.32 0.85
N HIS A 61 11.86 -5.83 1.29
CA HIS A 61 12.00 -6.38 2.64
C HIS A 61 12.03 -5.21 3.64
N LYS A 62 10.94 -5.06 4.39
CA LYS A 62 10.76 -4.03 5.39
C LYS A 62 9.70 -4.48 6.40
N ASP A 63 10.13 -4.67 7.63
CA ASP A 63 9.23 -4.69 8.78
C ASP A 63 8.99 -3.24 9.24
N ILE A 64 7.77 -2.92 9.66
CA ILE A 64 7.34 -1.55 9.98
C ILE A 64 6.67 -1.46 11.33
N ASP A 65 6.83 -0.33 12.03
CA ASP A 65 6.10 -0.10 13.27
C ASP A 65 4.66 0.30 13.00
N ARG A 66 4.44 1.16 11.98
CA ARG A 66 3.13 1.69 11.65
C ARG A 66 3.07 2.20 10.21
N PHE A 67 1.94 1.96 9.54
CA PHE A 67 1.63 2.63 8.28
C PHE A 67 1.09 4.04 8.54
N LEU A 68 1.64 5.06 7.87
CA LEU A 68 1.24 6.45 8.06
C LEU A 68 0.22 6.92 7.01
N GLY A 69 0.26 6.36 5.80
CA GLY A 69 -0.69 6.69 4.73
C GLY A 69 -0.10 6.52 3.34
N ALA A 70 -0.96 6.66 2.33
CA ALA A 70 -0.58 6.71 0.92
C ALA A 70 -1.22 7.93 0.23
N SER A 71 -0.50 8.52 -0.72
CA SER A 71 -0.96 9.67 -1.52
C SER A 71 -0.27 9.67 -2.87
N GLY A 72 -1.04 9.80 -3.96
CA GLY A 72 -0.52 9.65 -5.32
C GLY A 72 0.20 8.31 -5.50
N ASP A 73 1.42 8.33 -6.05
CA ASP A 73 2.27 7.15 -6.22
C ASP A 73 3.20 6.88 -5.03
N THR A 74 2.92 7.47 -3.86
CA THR A 74 3.79 7.36 -2.68
C THR A 74 3.07 6.80 -1.47
N PHE A 75 3.85 6.24 -0.54
CA PHE A 75 3.37 5.85 0.79
C PHE A 75 4.40 6.15 1.87
N SER A 76 3.93 6.31 3.10
CA SER A 76 4.75 6.64 4.25
C SER A 76 4.57 5.63 5.37
N ILE A 77 5.66 5.34 6.06
CA ILE A 77 5.71 4.41 7.19
C ILE A 77 6.44 5.04 8.37
N GLN A 78 6.15 4.56 9.57
CA GLN A 78 6.97 4.75 10.75
C GLN A 78 8.01 3.63 10.82
N ASN A 79 9.27 4.02 10.97
CA ASN A 79 10.41 3.12 11.16
C ASN A 79 11.33 3.70 12.26
N GLY A 80 11.19 3.16 13.46
CA GLY A 80 11.73 3.69 14.70
C GLY A 80 11.28 5.13 14.92
N ASN A 81 12.24 6.03 15.12
CA ASN A 81 11.99 7.46 15.35
C ASN A 81 11.78 8.27 14.05
N TYR A 82 11.59 7.61 12.90
CA TYR A 82 11.57 8.27 11.60
C TYR A 82 10.31 7.96 10.82
N ALA A 83 9.78 8.98 10.16
CA ALA A 83 8.86 8.80 9.05
C ALA A 83 9.68 8.65 7.77
N GLU A 84 9.42 7.59 7.01
CA GLU A 84 10.03 7.33 5.72
C GLU A 84 8.96 7.31 4.63
N THR A 85 9.15 8.07 3.56
CA THR A 85 8.27 8.07 2.38
C THR A 85 8.95 7.36 1.23
N TYR A 86 8.20 6.51 0.55
CA TYR A 86 8.65 5.70 -0.57
C TYR A 86 7.76 5.95 -1.79
N ASP A 87 8.33 5.82 -2.99
CA ASP A 87 7.54 5.73 -4.21
C ASP A 87 6.91 4.34 -4.39
N SER A 88 6.09 4.19 -5.42
CA SER A 88 5.43 2.95 -5.82
C SER A 88 6.40 1.82 -6.16
N LYS A 89 7.67 2.13 -6.45
CA LYS A 89 8.75 1.16 -6.69
C LYS A 89 9.53 0.82 -5.42
N CYS A 90 9.02 1.22 -4.26
CA CYS A 90 9.67 1.05 -2.95
C CYS A 90 11.03 1.74 -2.83
N LYS A 91 11.29 2.78 -3.63
CA LYS A 91 12.47 3.63 -3.49
C LYS A 91 12.17 4.73 -2.48
N ARG A 92 13.01 4.84 -1.44
CA ARG A 92 12.85 5.90 -0.43
C ARG A 92 13.09 7.27 -1.06
N ILE A 93 12.09 8.15 -0.95
CA ILE A 93 12.14 9.55 -1.38
C ILE A 93 12.61 10.45 -0.25
N SER A 94 12.14 10.21 0.98
CA SER A 94 12.47 11.04 2.13
C SER A 94 12.54 10.25 3.43
N ARG A 95 13.22 10.85 4.41
CA ARG A 95 13.29 10.38 5.79
C ARG A 95 13.40 11.60 6.71
N SER A 96 12.48 11.72 7.67
CA SER A 96 12.49 12.79 8.67
C SER A 96 12.28 12.20 10.07
N TYR A 97 12.82 12.88 11.08
CA TYR A 97 12.55 12.52 12.47
C TYR A 97 11.07 12.79 12.78
N SER A 98 10.39 11.82 13.38
CA SER A 98 8.92 11.82 13.57
C SER A 98 8.52 11.03 14.82
N LYS A 99 9.32 11.10 15.89
CA LYS A 99 9.03 10.42 17.16
C LYS A 99 7.86 11.08 17.89
#